data_AF-A0A5B2W3E4-F1
#
_entry.id   AF-A0A5B2W3E4-F1
#
_cell.length_a   1.000
_cell.length_b   1.000
_cell.length_c   1.000
_cell.angle_alpha   90.00
_cell.angle_beta   90.00
_cell.angle_gamma   90.00
#
_symmetry.space_group_name_H-M   'P 1'
#
loop_
_entity.id
_entity.type
_entity.pdbx_description
1 polymer ?
#
loop_
_entity_poly.entity_id
_entity_poly.type
_entity_poly.pdbx_seq_one_letter_code
_entity_poly.pdbx_strand_id
1 'polypeptide(L)'
;MNEVFKKVLLLAGIPLVIALLCMFGGDSALISLFIIIVVPGAYGFIALVTFILGHRTWAKAFLLSMGIILLIGFSVCSLMMSNMNFNGH
;
A
#
# COMPACT_ATOMS: atom_id res chain seq x y z
N MET A 1 7.04 -22.18 -1.44
CA MET A 1 6.21 -20.96 -1.40
C MET A 1 6.03 -20.44 -2.82
N ASN A 2 4.79 -20.16 -3.23
CA ASN A 2 4.45 -19.77 -4.60
C ASN A 2 5.15 -18.44 -4.96
N GLU A 3 5.85 -18.37 -6.10
CA GLU A 3 6.69 -17.22 -6.48
C GLU A 3 5.90 -15.90 -6.54
N VAL A 4 4.63 -16.00 -6.89
CA VAL A 4 3.65 -14.90 -6.90
C VAL A 4 3.51 -14.30 -5.50
N PHE A 5 3.38 -15.14 -4.48
CA PHE A 5 3.18 -14.68 -3.10
C PHE A 5 4.43 -13.99 -2.56
N LYS A 6 5.63 -14.50 -2.89
CA LYS A 6 6.90 -13.87 -2.52
C LYS A 6 7.07 -12.49 -3.17
N LYS A 7 6.66 -12.36 -4.44
CA LYS A 7 6.68 -11.08 -5.17
C LYS A 7 5.66 -10.10 -4.61
N VAL A 8 4.44 -10.55 -4.31
CA VAL A 8 3.40 -9.72 -3.67
C VAL A 8 3.87 -9.19 -2.32
N LEU A 9 4.45 -10.06 -1.48
CA LEU A 9 4.88 -9.68 -0.15
C LEU A 9 6.02 -8.66 -0.18
N LEU A 10 6.98 -8.81 -1.10
CA LEU A 10 8.05 -7.83 -1.30
C LEU A 10 7.51 -6.51 -1.84
N LEU A 11 6.67 -6.58 -2.87
CA LEU A 11 6.17 -5.41 -3.59
C LEU A 11 5.17 -4.59 -2.77
N ALA A 12 4.41 -5.24 -1.89
CA ALA A 12 3.53 -4.60 -0.90
C ALA A 12 4.27 -4.21 0.39
N GLY A 13 5.20 -5.05 0.85
CA GLY A 13 5.89 -4.84 2.13
C GLY A 13 6.84 -3.65 2.12
N ILE A 14 7.62 -3.46 1.05
CA ILE A 14 8.57 -2.34 0.94
C ILE A 14 7.87 -0.97 1.08
N PRO A 15 6.86 -0.62 0.25
CA PRO A 15 6.21 0.69 0.37
C PRO A 15 5.47 0.84 1.70
N LEU A 16 4.98 -0.25 2.29
CA LEU A 16 4.29 -0.22 3.57
C LEU A 16 5.25 0.09 4.73
N VAL A 17 6.43 -0.53 4.75
CA VAL A 17 7.47 -0.27 5.76
C VAL A 17 7.98 1.17 5.65
N ILE A 18 8.19 1.67 4.43
CA ILE A 18 8.59 3.06 4.19
C ILE A 18 7.51 4.02 4.68
N ALA A 19 6.24 3.76 4.37
CA ALA A 19 5.13 4.60 4.82
C ALA A 19 5.01 4.62 6.35
N LEU A 20 5.18 3.48 7.03
CA LEU A 20 5.19 3.42 8.49
C LEU A 20 6.38 4.18 9.11
N LEU A 21 7.58 4.04 8.55
CA LEU A 21 8.76 4.77 9.01
C LEU A 21 8.57 6.29 8.89
N CYS A 22 7.98 6.76 7.78
CA CYS A 22 7.64 8.17 7.61
C CYS A 22 6.58 8.64 8.62
N MET A 23 5.57 7.82 8.94
CA MET A 23 4.56 8.19 9.94
C MET A 23 5.14 8.31 11.36
N PHE A 24 6.09 7.45 11.75
CA PHE A 24 6.75 7.52 13.06
C PHE A 24 7.81 8.64 13.16
N GLY A 25 8.33 9.13 12.03
CA GLY A 25 9.42 10.11 11.98
C GLY A 25 9.06 11.55 12.35
N GLY A 26 7.77 11.87 12.56
CA GLY A 26 7.31 13.22 12.91
C GLY A 26 7.17 14.14 11.68
N ASP A 27 6.12 14.96 11.70
CA ASP A 27 5.78 16.06 10.75
C ASP A 27 5.43 15.69 9.29
N SER A 28 5.63 14.45 8.87
CA SER A 28 5.43 14.00 7.47
C SER A 28 4.21 13.09 7.25
N ALA A 29 3.16 13.25 8.07
CA ALA A 29 1.91 12.48 7.93
C ALA A 29 1.23 12.70 6.57
N LEU A 30 1.28 13.92 6.02
CA LEU A 30 0.73 14.24 4.69
C LEU A 30 1.50 13.54 3.56
N ILE A 31 2.83 13.43 3.70
CA ILE A 31 3.69 12.76 2.71
C ILE A 31 3.43 11.24 2.72
N SER A 32 3.24 10.68 3.91
CA SER A 32 2.89 9.28 4.10
C SER A 32 1.52 8.93 3.48
N LEU A 33 0.54 9.82 3.62
CA LEU A 33 -0.79 9.65 3.03
C LEU A 33 -0.73 9.74 1.49
N PHE A 34 0.09 10.64 0.95
CA PHE A 34 0.31 10.79 -0.48
C PHE A 34 0.94 9.53 -1.09
N ILE A 35 1.92 8.93 -0.40
CA ILE A 35 2.54 7.65 -0.79
C ILE A 35 1.51 6.51 -0.77
N ILE A 36 0.67 6.43 0.26
CA ILE A 36 -0.37 5.40 0.39
C ILE A 36 -1.45 5.49 -0.71
N ILE A 37 -1.65 6.64 -1.36
CA ILE A 37 -2.63 6.78 -2.44
C ILE A 37 -1.97 6.63 -3.82
N VAL A 38 -0.83 7.28 -4.04
CA VAL A 38 -0.15 7.29 -5.35
C VAL A 38 0.46 5.93 -5.67
N VAL A 39 1.08 5.26 -4.70
CA VAL A 39 1.75 3.97 -4.91
C VAL A 39 0.78 2.87 -5.33
N PRO A 40 -0.35 2.60 -4.64
CA PRO A 40 -1.33 1.64 -5.12
C PRO A 40 -1.99 2.10 -6.43
N GLY A 41 -2.18 3.41 -6.66
CA GLY A 41 -2.66 3.92 -7.95
C GLY A 41 -1.75 3.52 -9.12
N ALA A 42 -0.43 3.69 -8.96
CA ALA A 42 0.56 3.25 -9.94
C ALA A 42 0.58 1.71 -10.09
N TYR A 43 0.48 0.97 -8.98
CA TYR A 43 0.38 -0.49 -9.03
C TYR A 43 -0.88 -0.98 -9.77
N GLY A 44 -2.02 -0.29 -9.60
CA GLY A 44 -3.25 -0.55 -10.34
C GLY A 44 -3.10 -0.30 -11.85
N PHE A 45 -2.40 0.78 -12.23
CA PHE A 45 -2.13 1.09 -13.64
C PHE A 45 -1.23 0.03 -14.28
N ILE A 46 -0.17 -0.41 -13.58
CA ILE A 46 0.72 -1.47 -14.06
C ILE A 46 0.00 -2.82 -14.11
N ALA A 47 -0.89 -3.12 -13.15
CA ALA A 47 -1.74 -4.31 -13.16
C ALA A 47 -2.64 -4.35 -14.40
N LEU A 48 -3.23 -3.21 -14.77
CA LEU A 48 -4.12 -3.09 -15.93
C LEU A 48 -3.35 -3.28 -17.23
N VAL A 49 -2.17 -2.66 -17.37
CA VAL A 49 -1.29 -2.82 -18.55
C VAL A 49 -0.81 -4.28 -18.69
N THR A 50 -0.38 -4.92 -17.59
CA THR A 50 0.05 -6.33 -17.61
C THR A 50 -1.11 -7.31 -17.84
N PHE A 51 -2.33 -6.93 -17.47
CA PHE A 51 -3.54 -7.70 -17.80
C PHE A 51 -3.84 -7.66 -19.29
N ILE A 52 -3.73 -6.49 -19.93
CA ILE A 52 -3.92 -6.30 -21.37
C ILE A 52 -2.84 -7.05 -22.17
N LEU A 53 -1.59 -7.08 -21.67
CA LEU A 53 -0.46 -7.80 -22.27
C LEU A 53 -0.54 -9.33 -22.12
N GLY A 54 -1.60 -9.89 -21.51
CA GLY A 54 -1.80 -11.34 -21.38
C GLY A 54 -1.00 -12.00 -20.25
N HIS A 55 -0.22 -11.24 -19.48
CA HIS A 55 0.54 -11.74 -18.32
C HIS A 55 -0.34 -11.87 -17.07
N ARG A 56 -1.35 -12.75 -17.12
CA ARG A 56 -2.34 -13.00 -16.05
C ARG A 56 -1.74 -13.22 -14.66
N THR A 57 -0.59 -13.89 -14.58
CA THR A 57 0.08 -14.20 -13.30
C THR A 57 0.63 -12.95 -12.61
N TRP A 58 1.19 -12.03 -13.40
CA TRP A 58 1.76 -10.78 -12.92
C TRP A 58 0.66 -9.76 -12.63
N ALA A 59 -0.36 -9.68 -13.49
CA ALA A 59 -1.52 -8.82 -13.25
C ALA A 59 -2.20 -9.16 -11.91
N LYS A 60 -2.41 -10.45 -11.62
CA LYS A 60 -2.96 -10.89 -10.32
C LYS A 60 -2.06 -10.51 -9.15
N ALA A 61 -0.74 -10.66 -9.29
CA ALA A 61 0.21 -10.28 -8.25
C ALA A 61 0.13 -8.77 -7.93
N PHE A 62 0.12 -7.93 -8.96
CA PHE A 62 0.05 -6.49 -8.81
C PHE A 62 -1.29 -6.04 -8.20
N LEU A 63 -2.40 -6.64 -8.64
CA LEU A 63 -3.74 -6.33 -8.14
C LEU A 63 -3.91 -6.75 -6.67
N LEU A 64 -3.38 -7.93 -6.30
CA LEU A 64 -3.37 -8.38 -4.90
C LEU A 64 -2.51 -7.47 -4.02
N SER A 65 -1.32 -7.07 -4.51
CA SER A 65 -0.41 -6.18 -3.78
C SER A 65 -1.05 -4.82 -3.54
N MET A 66 -1.69 -4.24 -4.57
CA MET A 66 -2.43 -2.99 -4.46
C MET A 66 -3.52 -3.06 -3.38
N GLY A 67 -4.32 -4.13 -3.39
CA GLY A 67 -5.39 -4.33 -2.41
C GLY A 67 -4.85 -4.44 -0.97
N ILE A 68 -3.75 -5.15 -0.76
CA ILE A 68 -3.11 -5.31 0.55
C ILE A 68 -2.54 -3.98 1.05
N ILE A 69 -1.85 -3.21 0.19
CA ILE A 69 -1.30 -1.89 0.53
C ILE A 69 -2.45 -0.94 0.93
N LEU A 70 -3.55 -0.93 0.18
CA LEU A 70 -4.73 -0.12 0.49
C LEU A 70 -5.38 -0.55 1.81
N LEU A 71 -5.61 -1.85 2.03
CA LEU A 71 -6.26 -2.34 3.24
C LEU A 71 -5.45 -1.98 4.49
N ILE A 72 -4.15 -2.24 4.47
CA ILE A 72 -3.28 -2.00 5.61
C ILE A 72 -3.03 -0.49 5.78
N GLY A 73 -2.77 0.24 4.69
CA GLY A 73 -2.58 1.69 4.73
C GLY A 73 -3.80 2.41 5.29
N PHE A 74 -5.01 2.03 4.86
CA PHE A 74 -6.25 2.59 5.39
C PHE A 74 -6.48 2.21 6.86
N SER A 75 -6.13 0.98 7.27
CA SER A 75 -6.20 0.56 8.67
C SER A 75 -5.26 1.36 9.57
N VAL A 76 -4.02 1.61 9.15
CA VAL A 76 -3.04 2.39 9.93
C VAL A 76 -3.47 3.85 10.00
N CYS A 77 -3.90 4.46 8.89
CA CYS A 77 -4.48 5.80 8.89
C CYS A 77 -5.71 5.91 9.80
N SER A 78 -6.62 4.92 9.77
CA SER A 78 -7.84 4.91 10.59
C SER A 78 -7.52 4.79 12.08
N LEU A 79 -6.57 3.94 12.47
CA LEU A 79 -6.09 3.84 13.85
C LEU A 79 -5.46 5.17 14.34
N MET A 80 -4.70 5.84 13.48
CA MET A 80 -4.07 7.12 13.81
C MET A 80 -5.12 8.23 13.97
N MET A 81 -6.13 8.26 13.09
CA MET A 81 -7.26 9.19 13.18
C MET A 81 -8.14 8.92 14.41
N SER A 82 -8.34 7.66 14.78
CA SER A 82 -9.06 7.26 15.99
C SER A 82 -8.30 7.66 17.27
N ASN A 83 -6.97 7.61 17.26
CA ASN A 83 -6.15 8.11 18.38
C ASN A 83 -6.17 9.64 18.48
N MET A 84 -6.24 10.36 17.36
CA MET A 84 -6.43 11.83 17.38
C MET A 84 -7.81 12.23 17.94
N ASN A 85 -8.86 11.45 17.66
CA ASN A 85 -10.21 11.72 18.17
C ASN A 85 -10.31 11.48 19.70
N PHE A 86 -9.52 10.55 20.24
CA PHE A 86 -9.49 10.27 21.68
C PHE A 86 -8.71 11.30 22.53
N ASN A 87 -7.90 12.17 21.93
CA ASN A 87 -7.10 13.18 22.63
C ASN A 87 -7.74 14.59 22.59
N GLY A 88 -9.00 14.68 22.13
CA GLY A 88 -9.78 15.91 22.02
C GLY A 88 -10.93 16.02 23.03
N HIS A 89 -10.91 15.23 24.11
CA HIS A 89 -11.86 15.30 25.23
C HIS A 89 -11.11 15.54 26.54
#